data_AF-A0A2G2FKG5-F1
#
_entry.id   AF-A0A2G2FKG5-F1
#
_cell.length_a   1.000
_cell.length_b   1.000
_cell.length_c   1.000
_cell.angle_alpha   90.00
_cell.angle_beta   90.00
_cell.angle_gamma   90.00
#
_symmetry.space_group_name_H-M   'P 1'
#
loop_
_entity.id
_entity.type
_entity.pdbx_description
1 polymer ?
#
loop_
_entity_poly.entity_id
_entity_poly.type
_entity_poly.pdbx_seq_one_letter_code
_entity_poly.pdbx_strand_id
1 'polypeptide(L)'
;MLRVSFLLCCVILYFTSNAQKNPRNIDVDWKTDTTKANVSLDEFTALMKPDGIPPIDDPKFMSIEKAKEVFFEHEPVIAIEAGGEVKAYPLSILMFHEIVNDKVGDEYLAITYCPLCNAAMVFDRKSEIKGEEVIMDFGVSGMLRNSDMVMYDRQTESWWQQFIGEALVGELTGMSLDIYPSMLISLEKFAESYPNGVVLSTDTGDDFEYGKNPYVNYDNIENRQPRLFKGEVDERLPAMERIINIRANGEHKIYPISIIQKEEVINDRFHDQFVVFFYDDGMTSVLDENDIKKSKKIGSVTVFEPIINDKKLTFKKKKGKFIDKETGSIWDITGKCIEGELKGESLYPIIHGNHFAFAWFAFQPECEIYE
;
A
#
# COMPACT_ATOMS: atom_id res chain seq x y z
N MET A 1 73.08 -18.44 -20.16
CA MET A 1 72.45 -17.67 -19.07
C MET A 1 71.46 -16.71 -19.69
N LEU A 2 70.15 -16.90 -19.48
CA LEU A 2 69.16 -15.84 -19.28
C LEU A 2 67.84 -16.55 -18.92
N ARG A 3 67.38 -16.38 -17.67
CA ARG A 3 66.11 -16.91 -17.18
C ARG A 3 65.02 -15.89 -17.49
N VAL A 4 63.94 -16.34 -18.13
CA VAL A 4 62.70 -15.56 -18.32
C VAL A 4 61.81 -15.81 -17.11
N SER A 5 61.58 -14.78 -16.30
CA SER A 5 60.61 -14.82 -15.20
C SER A 5 59.25 -14.37 -15.70
N PHE A 6 58.26 -15.26 -15.66
CA PHE A 6 56.85 -14.93 -15.81
C PHE A 6 56.37 -14.28 -14.50
N LEU A 7 55.97 -13.00 -14.57
CA LEU A 7 55.24 -12.35 -13.49
C LEU A 7 53.76 -12.73 -13.61
N LEU A 8 53.29 -13.55 -12.67
CA LEU A 8 51.87 -13.86 -12.50
C LEU A 8 51.21 -12.64 -11.83
N CYS A 9 50.45 -11.85 -12.59
CA CYS A 9 49.69 -10.74 -12.06
C CYS A 9 48.39 -11.31 -11.44
N CYS A 10 48.39 -11.54 -10.13
CA CYS A 10 47.17 -11.84 -9.37
C CYS A 10 46.30 -10.59 -9.33
N VAL A 11 45.26 -10.55 -10.16
CA VAL A 11 44.15 -9.60 -10.01
C VAL A 11 43.32 -10.09 -8.83
N ILE A 12 43.52 -9.46 -7.67
CA ILE A 12 42.62 -9.63 -6.53
C ILE A 12 41.38 -8.77 -6.83
N LEU A 13 40.33 -9.41 -7.34
CA LEU A 13 38.99 -8.81 -7.36
C LEU A 13 38.49 -8.78 -5.92
N TYR A 14 38.61 -7.63 -5.26
CA TYR A 14 37.83 -7.35 -4.06
C TYR A 14 36.37 -7.18 -4.50
N PHE A 15 35.55 -8.22 -4.31
CA PHE A 15 34.11 -8.01 -4.16
C PHE A 15 33.92 -7.29 -2.83
N THR A 16 33.92 -5.96 -2.86
CA THR A 16 33.35 -5.20 -1.75
C THR A 16 31.85 -5.47 -1.80
N SER A 17 31.32 -6.29 -0.89
CA SER A 17 29.89 -6.23 -0.60
C SER A 17 29.63 -4.80 -0.15
N ASN A 18 29.01 -3.97 -0.99
CA ASN A 18 28.48 -2.70 -0.56
C ASN A 18 27.52 -3.00 0.59
N ALA A 19 27.85 -2.51 1.79
CA ALA A 19 27.16 -2.93 2.99
C ALA A 19 25.91 -2.10 3.16
N GLN A 20 24.79 -2.76 3.47
CA GLN A 20 23.60 -2.10 3.98
C GLN A 20 23.95 -1.04 5.03
N LYS A 21 23.36 0.16 4.92
CA LYS A 21 23.60 1.22 5.90
C LYS A 21 22.90 0.87 7.20
N ASN A 22 23.65 0.71 8.28
CA ASN A 22 23.11 0.33 9.58
C ASN A 22 23.30 1.46 10.61
N PRO A 23 22.46 2.51 10.59
CA PRO A 23 22.62 3.68 11.45
C PRO A 23 22.51 3.40 12.96
N ARG A 24 21.93 2.25 13.35
CA ARG A 24 21.75 1.86 14.75
C ARG A 24 22.73 0.76 15.19
N ASN A 25 23.68 0.36 14.34
CA ASN A 25 24.63 -0.72 14.58
C ASN A 25 23.93 -2.01 15.07
N ILE A 26 22.79 -2.35 14.47
CA ILE A 26 22.00 -3.52 14.81
C ILE A 26 22.65 -4.76 14.21
N ASP A 27 22.90 -5.77 15.01
CA ASP A 27 23.36 -7.06 14.49
C ASP A 27 22.21 -7.76 13.76
N VAL A 28 22.32 -7.87 12.43
CA VAL A 28 21.36 -8.52 11.54
C VAL A 28 22.10 -9.58 10.73
N ASP A 29 21.79 -10.85 11.00
CA ASP A 29 22.40 -12.00 10.34
C ASP A 29 21.42 -12.59 9.33
N TRP A 30 21.46 -12.05 8.11
CA TRP A 30 20.66 -12.54 6.99
C TRP A 30 21.36 -13.72 6.32
N LYS A 31 20.60 -14.79 6.02
CA LYS A 31 21.03 -15.87 5.10
C LYS A 31 20.82 -15.51 3.63
N THR A 32 20.24 -14.34 3.36
CA THR A 32 20.01 -13.79 2.03
C THR A 32 21.30 -13.82 1.19
N ASP A 33 21.22 -14.40 -0.01
CA ASP A 33 22.30 -14.32 -1.00
C ASP A 33 22.36 -12.90 -1.60
N THR A 34 23.12 -12.02 -0.93
CA THR A 34 23.27 -10.62 -1.32
C THR A 34 24.05 -10.41 -2.63
N THR A 35 24.60 -11.48 -3.23
CA THR A 35 25.19 -11.41 -4.57
C THR A 35 24.12 -11.38 -5.66
N LYS A 36 22.90 -11.80 -5.35
CA LYS A 36 21.70 -11.63 -6.18
C LYS A 36 20.99 -10.36 -5.74
N ALA A 37 21.16 -9.29 -6.52
CA ALA A 37 20.51 -8.01 -6.26
C ALA A 37 20.33 -7.23 -7.56
N ASN A 38 19.16 -6.59 -7.73
CA ASN A 38 18.89 -5.69 -8.86
C ASN A 38 19.08 -4.20 -8.51
N VAL A 39 19.42 -3.90 -7.26
CA VAL A 39 19.68 -2.55 -6.73
C VAL A 39 20.91 -2.55 -5.83
N SER A 40 21.46 -1.38 -5.51
CA SER A 40 22.61 -1.31 -4.60
C SER A 40 22.17 -1.57 -3.16
N LEU A 41 22.91 -2.42 -2.44
CA LEU A 41 22.68 -2.68 -1.01
C LEU A 41 22.84 -1.42 -0.14
N ASP A 42 23.60 -0.41 -0.61
CA ASP A 42 23.77 0.87 0.09
C ASP A 42 22.49 1.74 0.11
N GLU A 43 21.48 1.38 -0.68
CA GLU A 43 20.16 2.01 -0.69
C GLU A 43 19.32 1.60 0.53
N PHE A 44 19.63 0.44 1.14
CA PHE A 44 18.91 -0.09 2.29
C PHE A 44 19.47 0.48 3.58
N THR A 45 18.56 0.87 4.49
CA THR A 45 18.88 1.35 5.83
C THR A 45 18.27 0.43 6.89
N ALA A 46 19.09 -0.24 7.71
CA ALA A 46 18.64 -1.04 8.86
C ALA A 46 18.25 -0.15 10.04
N LEU A 47 17.02 -0.25 10.52
CA LEU A 47 16.56 0.49 11.70
C LEU A 47 16.11 -0.43 12.83
N MET A 48 15.74 -1.65 12.52
CA MET A 48 15.28 -2.67 13.47
C MET A 48 15.81 -4.03 13.03
N LYS A 49 15.77 -5.01 13.95
CA LYS A 49 15.95 -6.40 13.57
C LYS A 49 14.74 -6.87 12.75
N PRO A 50 14.86 -7.96 11.97
CA PRO A 50 13.70 -8.60 11.35
C PRO A 50 12.62 -8.88 12.39
N ASP A 51 11.37 -8.59 12.01
CA ASP A 51 10.16 -8.62 12.84
C ASP A 51 10.26 -7.81 14.14
N GLY A 52 11.15 -6.80 14.19
CA GLY A 52 11.16 -5.82 15.27
C GLY A 52 9.88 -4.98 15.32
N ILE A 53 9.16 -4.90 14.21
CA ILE A 53 7.74 -4.55 14.11
C ILE A 53 7.03 -5.89 13.84
N PRO A 54 6.22 -6.42 14.76
CA PRO A 54 5.70 -7.77 14.65
C PRO A 54 4.58 -7.83 13.59
N PRO A 55 4.70 -8.65 12.53
CA PRO A 55 3.58 -8.88 11.61
C PRO A 55 2.47 -9.69 12.30
N ILE A 56 1.25 -9.61 11.79
CA ILE A 56 0.12 -10.41 12.28
C ILE A 56 -0.07 -11.62 11.35
N ASP A 57 0.25 -12.80 11.87
CA ASP A 57 0.18 -14.06 11.11
C ASP A 57 -1.06 -14.93 11.44
N ASP A 58 -1.75 -14.63 12.55
CA ASP A 58 -3.01 -15.26 12.96
C ASP A 58 -4.07 -14.16 13.28
N PRO A 59 -4.57 -13.45 12.25
CA PRO A 59 -5.48 -12.34 12.47
C PRO A 59 -6.83 -12.79 13.02
N LYS A 60 -7.24 -12.18 14.13
CA LYS A 60 -8.57 -12.36 14.70
C LYS A 60 -9.48 -11.21 14.29
N PHE A 61 -10.75 -11.50 14.11
CA PHE A 61 -11.72 -10.52 13.64
C PHE A 61 -12.87 -10.33 14.62
N MET A 62 -13.46 -9.14 14.60
CA MET A 62 -14.65 -8.78 15.35
C MET A 62 -15.77 -8.31 14.43
N SER A 63 -17.01 -8.45 14.89
CA SER A 63 -18.20 -7.88 14.22
C SER A 63 -18.11 -6.36 14.12
N ILE A 64 -18.81 -5.76 13.16
CA ILE A 64 -18.94 -4.30 13.01
C ILE A 64 -19.48 -3.62 14.27
N GLU A 65 -20.45 -4.22 14.96
CA GLU A 65 -21.02 -3.67 16.20
C GLU A 65 -19.92 -3.51 17.24
N LYS A 66 -19.10 -4.54 17.43
CA LYS A 66 -17.96 -4.51 18.34
C LYS A 66 -16.89 -3.52 17.89
N ALA A 67 -16.61 -3.45 16.59
CA ALA A 67 -15.65 -2.51 16.04
C ALA A 67 -16.04 -1.06 16.32
N LYS A 68 -17.33 -0.72 16.25
CA LYS A 68 -17.86 0.62 16.59
C LYS A 68 -17.73 1.00 18.07
N GLU A 69 -17.49 0.04 18.96
CA GLU A 69 -17.18 0.31 20.38
C GLU A 69 -15.69 0.58 20.61
N VAL A 70 -14.82 0.05 19.73
CA VAL A 70 -13.36 0.08 19.87
C VAL A 70 -12.76 1.23 19.07
N PHE A 71 -13.22 1.41 17.84
CA PHE A 71 -12.75 2.42 16.89
C PHE A 71 -13.76 3.55 16.74
N PHE A 72 -13.30 4.70 16.28
CA PHE A 72 -14.18 5.82 15.94
C PHE A 72 -14.71 5.67 14.51
N GLU A 73 -15.83 6.33 14.20
CA GLU A 73 -16.56 6.15 12.92
C GLU A 73 -15.70 6.45 11.68
N HIS A 74 -14.81 7.43 11.77
CA HIS A 74 -13.96 7.90 10.68
C HIS A 74 -12.59 7.20 10.62
N GLU A 75 -12.42 6.11 11.38
CA GLU A 75 -11.21 5.29 11.39
C GLU A 75 -10.91 4.81 9.95
N PRO A 76 -9.70 5.08 9.42
CA PRO A 76 -9.31 4.57 8.11
C PRO A 76 -9.06 3.06 8.15
N VAL A 77 -9.70 2.33 7.24
CA VAL A 77 -9.58 0.88 7.10
C VAL A 77 -9.26 0.52 5.65
N ILE A 78 -8.34 -0.43 5.46
CA ILE A 78 -8.21 -1.12 4.17
C ILE A 78 -9.36 -2.13 4.11
N ALA A 79 -10.25 -1.99 3.14
CA ALA A 79 -11.39 -2.87 2.90
C ALA A 79 -11.09 -3.82 1.73
N ILE A 80 -11.34 -5.10 1.94
CA ILE A 80 -11.12 -6.17 0.97
C ILE A 80 -12.38 -7.03 0.88
N GLU A 81 -12.85 -7.27 -0.34
CA GLU A 81 -13.90 -8.23 -0.67
C GLU A 81 -13.31 -9.34 -1.55
N ALA A 82 -13.44 -10.59 -1.13
CA ALA A 82 -12.96 -11.76 -1.86
C ALA A 82 -13.82 -12.99 -1.53
N GLY A 83 -14.30 -13.71 -2.56
CA GLY A 83 -15.08 -14.93 -2.36
C GLY A 83 -16.38 -14.78 -1.54
N GLY A 84 -16.95 -13.56 -1.48
CA GLY A 84 -18.11 -13.24 -0.65
C GLY A 84 -17.79 -12.95 0.83
N GLU A 85 -16.52 -13.07 1.24
CA GLU A 85 -16.04 -12.56 2.52
C GLU A 85 -15.59 -11.11 2.37
N VAL A 86 -15.88 -10.30 3.40
CA VAL A 86 -15.47 -8.90 3.42
C VAL A 86 -14.82 -8.59 4.76
N LYS A 87 -13.57 -8.13 4.71
CA LYS A 87 -12.77 -7.79 5.89
C LYS A 87 -12.21 -6.38 5.80
N ALA A 88 -12.12 -5.71 6.96
CA ALA A 88 -11.51 -4.40 7.13
C ALA A 88 -10.31 -4.47 8.08
N TYR A 89 -9.24 -3.76 7.72
CA TYR A 89 -7.98 -3.71 8.47
C TYR A 89 -7.67 -2.25 8.85
N PRO A 90 -7.89 -1.84 10.12
CA PRO A 90 -7.64 -0.48 10.57
C PRO A 90 -6.18 -0.07 10.43
N LEU A 91 -5.94 1.12 9.86
CA LEU A 91 -4.57 1.66 9.77
C LEU A 91 -3.98 1.96 11.15
N SER A 92 -4.80 2.23 12.16
CA SER A 92 -4.33 2.38 13.55
C SER A 92 -3.74 1.10 14.15
N ILE A 93 -4.08 -0.08 13.62
CA ILE A 93 -3.41 -1.34 13.92
C ILE A 93 -2.21 -1.51 12.99
N LEU A 94 -2.43 -1.39 11.68
CA LEU A 94 -1.39 -1.64 10.68
C LEU A 94 -0.17 -0.73 10.82
N MET A 95 -0.28 0.47 11.40
CA MET A 95 0.91 1.29 11.66
C MET A 95 1.87 0.72 12.71
N PHE A 96 1.43 -0.25 13.52
CA PHE A 96 2.23 -0.95 14.54
C PHE A 96 2.68 -2.34 14.11
N HIS A 97 2.08 -2.91 13.06
CA HIS A 97 2.36 -4.26 12.59
C HIS A 97 2.88 -4.31 11.16
N GLU A 98 2.58 -3.28 10.36
CA GLU A 98 2.90 -3.05 8.95
C GLU A 98 2.45 -4.14 7.96
N ILE A 99 2.28 -5.39 8.39
CA ILE A 99 1.88 -6.55 7.58
C ILE A 99 0.87 -7.39 8.38
N VAL A 100 -0.22 -7.76 7.71
CA VAL A 100 -1.13 -8.84 8.14
C VAL A 100 -1.15 -9.90 7.04
N ASN A 101 -0.75 -11.12 7.39
CA ASN A 101 -0.82 -12.28 6.53
C ASN A 101 -2.18 -12.98 6.76
N ASP A 102 -3.16 -12.79 5.87
CA ASP A 102 -4.52 -13.32 6.05
C ASP A 102 -4.99 -14.18 4.86
N LYS A 103 -6.02 -14.99 5.09
CA LYS A 103 -6.84 -15.61 4.05
C LYS A 103 -8.21 -14.95 4.03
N VAL A 104 -8.60 -14.36 2.90
CA VAL A 104 -9.94 -13.77 2.69
C VAL A 104 -10.65 -14.57 1.62
N GLY A 105 -11.70 -15.31 2.00
CA GLY A 105 -12.28 -16.32 1.14
C GLY A 105 -11.24 -17.38 0.73
N ASP A 106 -10.90 -17.44 -0.56
CA ASP A 106 -9.88 -18.33 -1.12
C ASP A 106 -8.56 -17.64 -1.51
N GLU A 107 -8.43 -16.35 -1.22
CA GLU A 107 -7.22 -15.57 -1.52
C GLU A 107 -6.30 -15.49 -0.31
N TYR A 108 -5.01 -15.75 -0.52
CA TYR A 108 -3.98 -15.58 0.50
C TYR A 108 -3.35 -14.21 0.29
N LEU A 109 -3.61 -13.28 1.21
CA LEU A 109 -3.27 -11.87 1.01
C LEU A 109 -2.26 -11.39 2.06
N ALA A 110 -1.29 -10.59 1.64
CA ALA A 110 -0.47 -9.77 2.51
C ALA A 110 -1.05 -8.35 2.50
N ILE A 111 -1.70 -7.95 3.59
CA ILE A 111 -2.25 -6.61 3.76
C ILE A 111 -1.17 -5.75 4.41
N THR A 112 -0.69 -4.73 3.72
CA THR A 112 0.48 -3.97 4.13
C THR A 112 0.22 -2.47 4.21
N TYR A 113 0.88 -1.82 5.16
CA TYR A 113 0.82 -0.37 5.30
C TYR A 113 2.16 0.21 5.75
N CYS A 114 2.77 1.04 4.90
CA CYS A 114 3.93 1.83 5.29
C CYS A 114 3.49 3.25 5.72
N PRO A 115 3.57 3.61 7.02
CA PRO A 115 3.17 4.93 7.49
C PRO A 115 4.07 6.07 6.97
N LEU A 116 5.33 5.78 6.64
CA LEU A 116 6.27 6.78 6.13
C LEU A 116 5.95 7.21 4.68
N CYS A 117 5.37 6.32 3.90
CA CYS A 117 4.99 6.55 2.50
C CYS A 117 3.47 6.72 2.34
N ASN A 118 2.69 6.59 3.43
CA ASN A 118 1.23 6.48 3.42
C ASN A 118 0.74 5.37 2.47
N ALA A 119 1.55 4.32 2.25
CA ALA A 119 1.34 3.31 1.21
C ALA A 119 0.54 2.13 1.75
N ALA A 120 -0.74 2.05 1.41
CA ALA A 120 -1.59 0.88 1.67
C ALA A 120 -1.60 -0.03 0.43
N MET A 121 -1.00 -1.20 0.53
CA MET A 121 -0.90 -2.17 -0.57
C MET A 121 -1.33 -3.56 -0.12
N VAL A 122 -1.96 -4.30 -1.01
CA VAL A 122 -2.35 -5.70 -0.76
C VAL A 122 -1.76 -6.56 -1.87
N PHE A 123 -1.11 -7.65 -1.49
CA PHE A 123 -0.49 -8.58 -2.43
C PHE A 123 -1.09 -9.97 -2.32
N ASP A 124 -1.28 -10.64 -3.46
CA ASP A 124 -1.46 -12.09 -3.45
C ASP A 124 -0.15 -12.75 -3.02
N ARG A 125 -0.26 -13.67 -2.07
CA ARG A 125 0.85 -14.45 -1.51
C ARG A 125 1.04 -15.77 -2.22
N LYS A 126 0.10 -16.21 -3.06
CA LYS A 126 0.32 -17.36 -3.94
C LYS A 126 1.41 -16.99 -4.94
N SER A 127 2.42 -17.83 -5.04
CA SER A 127 3.53 -17.64 -5.98
C SER A 127 4.03 -19.00 -6.44
N GLU A 128 4.74 -19.02 -7.57
CA GLU A 128 5.40 -20.22 -8.08
C GLU A 128 6.91 -20.11 -7.88
N ILE A 129 7.50 -21.00 -7.08
CA ILE A 129 8.95 -21.06 -6.85
C ILE A 129 9.44 -22.42 -7.35
N LYS A 130 10.34 -22.40 -8.34
CA LYS A 130 10.93 -23.62 -8.94
C LYS A 130 9.88 -24.63 -9.46
N GLY A 131 8.72 -24.14 -9.91
CA GLY A 131 7.63 -24.97 -10.43
C GLY A 131 6.70 -25.53 -9.35
N GLU A 132 6.83 -25.10 -8.10
CA GLU A 132 5.94 -25.46 -7.00
C GLU A 132 5.14 -24.23 -6.55
N GLU A 133 3.83 -24.41 -6.33
CA GLU A 133 2.99 -23.38 -5.71
C GLU A 133 3.37 -23.24 -4.23
N VAL A 134 3.65 -22.02 -3.82
CA VAL A 134 4.01 -21.65 -2.46
C VAL A 134 3.11 -20.50 -2.02
N ILE A 135 2.61 -20.58 -0.79
CA ILE A 135 2.01 -19.43 -0.12
C ILE A 135 3.14 -18.72 0.61
N MET A 136 3.49 -17.54 0.10
CA MET A 136 4.53 -16.69 0.67
C MET A 136 4.14 -16.23 2.07
N ASP A 137 5.14 -16.14 2.93
CA ASP A 137 4.97 -15.73 4.33
C ASP A 137 5.90 -14.55 4.57
N PHE A 138 5.32 -13.36 4.75
CA PHE A 138 6.06 -12.11 4.78
C PHE A 138 6.22 -11.59 6.20
N GLY A 139 7.44 -11.17 6.54
CA GLY A 139 7.73 -10.42 7.75
C GLY A 139 8.23 -9.01 7.43
N VAL A 140 8.36 -8.20 8.49
CA VAL A 140 8.91 -6.84 8.40
C VAL A 140 10.42 -6.93 8.56
N SER A 141 11.20 -6.54 7.55
CA SER A 141 12.65 -6.71 7.62
C SER A 141 13.35 -5.80 8.65
N GLY A 142 12.66 -4.73 9.09
CA GLY A 142 13.24 -3.65 9.88
C GLY A 142 14.13 -2.70 9.05
N MET A 143 14.12 -2.83 7.73
CA MET A 143 14.88 -2.01 6.79
C MET A 143 13.96 -1.10 5.98
N LEU A 144 14.52 0.04 5.55
CA LEU A 144 13.87 0.96 4.61
C LEU A 144 14.70 1.14 3.35
N ARG A 145 14.02 1.37 2.23
CA ARG A 145 14.59 1.88 0.96
C ARG A 145 13.68 2.99 0.45
N ASN A 146 14.23 4.18 0.20
CA ASN A 146 13.45 5.39 -0.16
C ASN A 146 12.32 5.73 0.83
N SER A 147 12.58 5.57 2.14
CA SER A 147 11.59 5.63 3.24
C SER A 147 10.51 4.55 3.24
N ASP A 148 10.41 3.77 2.17
CA ASP A 148 9.45 2.69 2.07
C ASP A 148 9.95 1.45 2.81
N MET A 149 9.01 0.75 3.45
CA MET A 149 9.31 -0.46 4.19
C MET A 149 9.78 -1.57 3.25
N VAL A 150 10.74 -2.36 3.71
CA VAL A 150 11.19 -3.55 3.00
C VAL A 150 10.60 -4.76 3.71
N MET A 151 9.84 -5.56 3.00
CA MET A 151 9.36 -6.86 3.48
C MET A 151 10.47 -7.90 3.29
N TYR A 152 10.39 -9.01 3.99
CA TYR A 152 11.17 -10.19 3.64
C TYR A 152 10.28 -11.41 3.64
N ASP A 153 10.56 -12.40 2.77
CA ASP A 153 9.88 -13.68 2.83
C ASP A 153 10.64 -14.64 3.77
N ARG A 154 9.91 -15.40 4.59
CA ARG A 154 10.51 -16.34 5.55
C ARG A 154 11.02 -17.62 4.89
N GLN A 155 10.61 -17.89 3.66
CA GLN A 155 11.00 -19.08 2.90
C GLN A 155 12.47 -19.02 2.44
N THR A 156 12.91 -17.86 1.94
CA THR A 156 14.23 -17.66 1.30
C THR A 156 15.02 -16.49 1.89
N GLU A 157 14.41 -15.70 2.78
CA GLU A 157 14.94 -14.44 3.30
C GLU A 157 15.25 -13.43 2.17
N SER A 158 14.53 -13.48 1.03
CA SER A 158 14.67 -12.44 0.01
C SER A 158 13.99 -11.14 0.47
N TRP A 159 14.51 -10.00 0.03
CA TRP A 159 14.02 -8.68 0.42
C TRP A 159 13.14 -8.10 -0.67
N TRP A 160 11.92 -7.70 -0.29
CA TRP A 160 10.88 -7.24 -1.20
C TRP A 160 10.53 -5.78 -0.94
N GLN A 161 10.42 -4.97 -1.98
CA GLN A 161 9.96 -3.58 -1.85
C GLN A 161 8.44 -3.56 -1.69
N GLN A 162 7.93 -3.12 -0.54
CA GLN A 162 6.49 -3.08 -0.27
C GLN A 162 5.74 -2.20 -1.27
N PHE A 163 6.32 -1.09 -1.71
CA PHE A 163 5.66 -0.16 -2.63
C PHE A 163 5.25 -0.77 -3.98
N ILE A 164 6.02 -1.73 -4.50
CA ILE A 164 5.85 -2.29 -5.85
C ILE A 164 5.72 -3.82 -5.88
N GLY A 165 5.93 -4.51 -4.76
CA GLY A 165 5.83 -5.96 -4.66
C GLY A 165 6.96 -6.73 -5.33
N GLU A 166 8.13 -6.12 -5.59
CA GLU A 166 9.26 -6.77 -6.27
C GLU A 166 10.34 -7.24 -5.28
N ALA A 167 10.84 -8.47 -5.46
CA ALA A 167 12.03 -8.97 -4.78
C ALA A 167 13.28 -8.32 -5.36
N LEU A 168 14.00 -7.56 -4.52
CA LEU A 168 15.15 -6.77 -4.93
C LEU A 168 16.49 -7.44 -4.63
N VAL A 169 16.55 -8.27 -3.58
CA VAL A 169 17.78 -8.92 -3.10
C VAL A 169 17.46 -10.34 -2.61
N GLY A 170 18.31 -11.31 -2.91
CA GLY A 170 18.16 -12.70 -2.45
C GLY A 170 17.80 -13.70 -3.54
N GLU A 171 17.32 -14.87 -3.15
CA GLU A 171 17.06 -15.97 -4.09
C GLU A 171 15.99 -15.61 -5.12
N LEU A 172 14.99 -14.84 -4.72
CA LEU A 172 13.81 -14.52 -5.52
C LEU A 172 13.93 -13.22 -6.31
N THR A 173 15.13 -12.60 -6.37
CA THR A 173 15.35 -11.33 -7.07
C THR A 173 14.75 -11.30 -8.48
N GLY A 174 13.96 -10.27 -8.76
CA GLY A 174 13.24 -10.06 -10.03
C GLY A 174 11.84 -10.69 -10.09
N MET A 175 11.42 -11.45 -9.08
CA MET A 175 10.02 -11.84 -8.92
C MET A 175 9.16 -10.66 -8.48
N SER A 176 7.91 -10.65 -8.91
CA SER A 176 6.91 -9.65 -8.52
C SER A 176 5.65 -10.33 -7.99
N LEU A 177 5.05 -9.75 -6.96
CA LEU A 177 3.75 -10.14 -6.45
C LEU A 177 2.64 -9.46 -7.23
N ASP A 178 1.53 -10.17 -7.44
CA ASP A 178 0.32 -9.57 -7.98
C ASP A 178 -0.33 -8.69 -6.91
N ILE A 179 -0.66 -7.45 -7.27
CA ILE A 179 -1.36 -6.51 -6.38
C ILE A 179 -2.84 -6.86 -6.41
N TYR A 180 -3.42 -7.08 -5.24
CA TYR A 180 -4.85 -7.32 -5.09
C TYR A 180 -5.59 -5.98 -4.90
N PRO A 181 -6.72 -5.73 -5.62
CA PRO A 181 -7.51 -4.52 -5.43
C PRO A 181 -8.01 -4.38 -3.99
N SER A 182 -7.80 -3.20 -3.41
CA SER A 182 -8.33 -2.86 -2.08
C SER A 182 -8.80 -1.41 -2.06
N MET A 183 -9.59 -1.06 -1.05
CA MET A 183 -10.11 0.30 -0.89
C MET A 183 -9.70 0.85 0.47
N LEU A 184 -9.14 2.05 0.50
CA LEU A 184 -8.89 2.77 1.74
C LEU A 184 -10.07 3.72 2.02
N ILE A 185 -10.94 3.33 2.94
CA ILE A 185 -12.19 4.03 3.28
C ILE A 185 -12.34 4.18 4.80
N SER A 186 -13.30 4.98 5.25
CA SER A 186 -13.64 5.03 6.68
C SER A 186 -14.39 3.78 7.15
N LEU A 187 -14.28 3.45 8.43
CA LEU A 187 -15.04 2.38 9.09
C LEU A 187 -16.56 2.58 8.97
N GLU A 188 -17.02 3.83 9.03
CA GLU A 188 -18.41 4.19 8.76
C GLU A 188 -18.86 3.71 7.38
N LYS A 189 -18.11 4.07 6.32
CA LYS A 189 -18.44 3.66 4.94
C LYS A 189 -18.34 2.16 4.75
N PHE A 190 -17.35 1.53 5.36
CA PHE A 190 -17.24 0.07 5.37
C PHE A 190 -18.49 -0.58 6.00
N ALA A 191 -18.91 -0.10 7.18
CA ALA A 191 -20.06 -0.64 7.89
C ALA A 191 -21.39 -0.40 7.16
N GLU A 192 -21.52 0.71 6.43
CA GLU A 192 -22.69 1.01 5.60
C GLU A 192 -22.79 0.07 4.39
N SER A 193 -21.68 -0.13 3.68
CA SER A 193 -21.64 -0.95 2.44
C SER A 193 -21.58 -2.45 2.72
N TYR A 194 -21.05 -2.87 3.86
CA TYR A 194 -20.81 -4.27 4.19
C TYR A 194 -21.31 -4.63 5.59
N PRO A 195 -22.63 -4.66 5.84
CA PRO A 195 -23.18 -4.85 7.18
C PRO A 195 -22.83 -6.21 7.82
N ASN A 196 -22.43 -7.21 7.02
CA ASN A 196 -21.98 -8.53 7.50
C ASN A 196 -20.45 -8.68 7.49
N GLY A 197 -19.70 -7.63 7.13
CA GLY A 197 -18.25 -7.63 7.12
C GLY A 197 -17.69 -7.73 8.54
N VAL A 198 -16.40 -8.05 8.63
CA VAL A 198 -15.67 -8.14 9.90
C VAL A 198 -14.46 -7.22 9.90
N VAL A 199 -14.04 -6.79 11.08
CA VAL A 199 -12.93 -5.84 11.27
C VAL A 199 -11.83 -6.51 12.08
N LEU A 200 -10.56 -6.31 11.70
CA LEU A 200 -9.42 -6.83 12.44
C LEU A 200 -9.48 -6.40 13.91
N SER A 201 -9.25 -7.37 14.80
CA SER A 201 -9.30 -7.18 16.24
C SER A 201 -8.03 -6.55 16.78
N THR A 202 -8.15 -5.85 17.91
CA THR A 202 -7.00 -5.40 18.70
C THR A 202 -6.35 -6.54 19.50
N ASP A 203 -6.93 -7.75 19.48
CA ASP A 203 -6.33 -8.98 20.02
C ASP A 203 -5.32 -9.56 19.01
N THR A 204 -4.18 -8.89 18.90
CA THR A 204 -3.08 -9.21 17.96
C THR A 204 -1.99 -10.08 18.60
N GLY A 205 -1.97 -10.19 19.93
CA GLY A 205 -0.92 -10.83 20.70
C GLY A 205 0.11 -9.86 21.29
N ASP A 206 0.09 -8.59 20.88
CA ASP A 206 0.98 -7.53 21.37
C ASP A 206 0.24 -6.50 22.24
N ASP A 207 0.97 -5.83 23.13
CA ASP A 207 0.44 -4.79 24.03
C ASP A 207 0.73 -3.39 23.47
N PHE A 208 -0.04 -3.00 22.45
CA PHE A 208 0.02 -1.67 21.85
C PHE A 208 -1.21 -0.82 22.19
N GLU A 209 -0.99 0.49 22.39
CA GLU A 209 -2.07 1.46 22.50
C GLU A 209 -2.54 1.91 21.11
N TYR A 210 -3.34 1.08 20.44
CA TYR A 210 -3.92 1.42 19.14
C TYR A 210 -4.76 2.70 19.19
N GLY A 211 -4.77 3.44 18.09
CA GLY A 211 -5.37 4.78 18.01
C GLY A 211 -4.42 5.92 18.39
N LYS A 212 -3.19 5.59 18.82
CA LYS A 212 -2.10 6.57 19.02
C LYS A 212 -1.11 6.56 17.86
N ASN A 213 -0.86 7.72 17.29
CA ASN A 213 0.08 7.93 16.20
C ASN A 213 1.47 8.35 16.73
N PRO A 214 2.55 7.59 16.43
CA PRO A 214 3.93 7.99 16.73
C PRO A 214 4.55 8.95 15.70
N TYR A 215 3.87 9.18 14.56
CA TYR A 215 4.27 10.06 13.46
C TYR A 215 3.52 11.39 13.50
N VAL A 216 3.47 12.05 14.66
CA VAL A 216 2.73 13.31 14.83
C VAL A 216 3.20 14.37 13.81
N ASN A 217 2.23 15.03 13.18
CA ASN A 217 2.35 16.10 12.19
C ASN A 217 3.21 15.71 10.98
N TYR A 218 3.27 14.41 10.65
CA TYR A 218 4.14 13.92 9.58
C TYR A 218 3.58 14.28 8.20
N ASP A 219 2.27 14.16 8.01
CA ASP A 219 1.56 14.43 6.77
C ASP A 219 1.21 15.92 6.57
N ASN A 220 1.97 16.81 7.20
CA ASN A 220 1.82 18.25 7.00
C ASN A 220 2.28 18.63 5.59
N ILE A 221 1.44 19.31 4.82
CA ILE A 221 1.75 19.67 3.43
C ILE A 221 2.97 20.59 3.27
N GLU A 222 3.33 21.32 4.33
CA GLU A 222 4.52 22.18 4.39
C GLU A 222 5.79 21.40 4.75
N ASN A 223 5.69 20.11 5.07
CA ASN A 223 6.85 19.26 5.29
C ASN A 223 7.58 19.01 3.97
N ARG A 224 8.71 19.69 3.76
CA ARG A 224 9.57 19.56 2.57
C ARG A 224 10.62 18.46 2.68
N GLN A 225 10.82 17.88 3.86
CA GLN A 225 11.84 16.85 4.09
C GLN A 225 11.21 15.60 4.71
N PRO A 226 10.76 14.65 3.88
CA PRO A 226 10.20 13.39 4.35
C PRO A 226 11.15 12.66 5.31
N ARG A 227 10.60 12.00 6.34
CA ARG A 227 11.40 11.32 7.36
C ARG A 227 12.13 10.15 6.71
N LEU A 228 13.42 10.02 7.03
CA LEU A 228 14.29 8.91 6.58
C LEU A 228 14.43 8.79 5.05
N PHE A 229 14.01 9.82 4.31
CA PHE A 229 14.21 9.92 2.86
C PHE A 229 15.53 10.63 2.59
N LYS A 230 16.35 10.04 1.71
CA LYS A 230 17.67 10.57 1.35
C LYS A 230 17.77 10.96 -0.12
N GLY A 231 16.73 10.70 -0.91
CA GLY A 231 16.65 11.10 -2.31
C GLY A 231 16.32 12.58 -2.46
N GLU A 232 16.34 13.05 -3.71
CA GLU A 232 15.82 14.37 -4.05
C GLU A 232 14.30 14.34 -4.09
N VAL A 233 13.67 15.36 -3.50
CA VAL A 233 12.22 15.52 -3.53
C VAL A 233 11.84 16.18 -4.85
N ASP A 234 10.99 15.52 -5.62
CA ASP A 234 10.46 16.09 -6.85
C ASP A 234 9.47 17.23 -6.54
N GLU A 235 9.71 18.41 -7.10
CA GLU A 235 8.96 19.63 -6.79
C GLU A 235 7.67 19.80 -7.62
N ARG A 236 7.34 18.85 -8.52
CA ARG A 236 6.08 18.89 -9.30
C ARG A 236 4.84 18.85 -8.40
N LEU A 237 4.95 18.25 -7.21
CA LEU A 237 3.92 18.26 -6.17
C LEU A 237 4.55 18.47 -4.78
N PRO A 238 3.81 19.00 -3.79
CA PRO A 238 4.26 18.96 -2.40
C PRO A 238 4.61 17.53 -1.98
N ALA A 239 5.70 17.37 -1.22
CA ALA A 239 6.19 16.04 -0.83
C ALA A 239 5.11 15.17 -0.15
N MET A 240 4.36 15.77 0.80
CA MET A 240 3.29 15.10 1.54
C MET A 240 1.92 15.15 0.83
N GLU A 241 1.85 15.63 -0.42
CA GLU A 241 0.61 15.52 -1.20
C GLU A 241 0.23 14.05 -1.30
N ARG A 242 -1.02 13.74 -0.96
CA ARG A 242 -1.52 12.38 -1.17
C ARG A 242 -1.95 12.24 -2.61
N ILE A 243 -1.58 11.15 -3.23
CA ILE A 243 -1.90 10.83 -4.61
C ILE A 243 -2.58 9.46 -4.67
N ILE A 244 -3.38 9.29 -5.71
CA ILE A 244 -3.84 7.98 -6.17
C ILE A 244 -3.12 7.68 -7.47
N ASN A 245 -2.48 6.52 -7.59
CA ASN A 245 -1.88 6.08 -8.85
C ASN A 245 -2.77 5.06 -9.55
N ILE A 246 -2.78 5.10 -10.88
CA ILE A 246 -3.28 4.02 -11.73
C ILE A 246 -2.19 3.59 -12.70
N ARG A 247 -2.33 2.40 -13.27
CA ARG A 247 -1.41 1.85 -14.27
C ARG A 247 -2.20 1.34 -15.47
N ALA A 248 -1.79 1.73 -16.68
CA ALA A 248 -2.31 1.20 -17.93
C ALA A 248 -1.17 1.05 -18.94
N ASN A 249 -1.11 -0.08 -19.65
CA ASN A 249 -0.09 -0.39 -20.66
C ASN A 249 1.37 -0.21 -20.18
N GLY A 250 1.64 -0.48 -18.90
CA GLY A 250 2.96 -0.33 -18.31
C GLY A 250 3.33 1.10 -17.90
N GLU A 251 2.51 2.09 -18.24
CA GLU A 251 2.67 3.48 -17.84
C GLU A 251 1.82 3.82 -16.61
N HIS A 252 2.19 4.90 -15.93
CA HIS A 252 1.59 5.32 -14.68
C HIS A 252 1.04 6.74 -14.77
N LYS A 253 -0.14 6.95 -14.18
CA LYS A 253 -0.72 8.28 -14.00
C LYS A 253 -1.12 8.47 -12.54
N ILE A 254 -0.81 9.62 -11.99
CA ILE A 254 -1.14 9.99 -10.62
C ILE A 254 -2.16 11.13 -10.56
N TYR A 255 -3.02 11.06 -9.56
CA TYR A 255 -4.10 11.99 -9.31
C TYR A 255 -3.92 12.56 -7.90
N PRO A 256 -3.54 13.85 -7.75
CA PRO A 256 -3.51 14.51 -6.46
C PRO A 256 -4.88 14.46 -5.78
N ILE A 257 -4.92 14.02 -4.52
CA ILE A 257 -6.18 13.95 -3.76
C ILE A 257 -6.78 15.35 -3.58
N SER A 258 -5.95 16.41 -3.52
CA SER A 258 -6.45 17.79 -3.51
C SER A 258 -7.29 18.16 -4.74
N ILE A 259 -6.98 17.60 -5.91
CA ILE A 259 -7.77 17.78 -7.14
C ILE A 259 -9.03 16.89 -7.08
N ILE A 260 -8.88 15.62 -6.71
CA ILE A 260 -10.01 14.68 -6.58
C ILE A 260 -11.06 15.21 -5.57
N GLN A 261 -10.63 15.75 -4.44
CA GLN A 261 -11.48 16.34 -3.41
C GLN A 261 -12.32 17.50 -3.96
N LYS A 262 -11.74 18.34 -4.82
CA LYS A 262 -12.42 19.49 -5.40
C LYS A 262 -13.46 19.07 -6.45
N GLU A 263 -13.15 18.07 -7.26
CA GLU A 263 -14.04 17.58 -8.32
C GLU A 263 -15.11 16.62 -7.79
N GLU A 264 -14.84 15.97 -6.66
CA GLU A 264 -15.61 14.91 -5.99
C GLU A 264 -15.84 13.63 -6.80
N VAL A 265 -15.90 13.73 -8.13
CA VAL A 265 -15.95 12.63 -9.10
C VAL A 265 -15.12 13.01 -10.32
N ILE A 266 -14.10 12.22 -10.64
CA ILE A 266 -13.34 12.36 -11.88
C ILE A 266 -13.76 11.22 -12.81
N ASN A 267 -14.23 11.55 -14.02
CA ASN A 267 -14.41 10.58 -15.09
C ASN A 267 -13.27 10.79 -16.08
N ASP A 268 -12.34 9.84 -16.16
CA ASP A 268 -11.17 9.96 -17.02
C ASP A 268 -11.00 8.74 -17.92
N ARG A 269 -10.05 8.84 -18.84
CA ARG A 269 -9.55 7.74 -19.65
C ARG A 269 -8.03 7.84 -19.69
N PHE A 270 -7.37 6.78 -19.24
CA PHE A 270 -5.92 6.66 -19.37
C PHE A 270 -5.61 5.54 -20.36
N HIS A 271 -5.01 5.90 -21.51
CA HIS A 271 -4.86 5.03 -22.67
C HIS A 271 -6.21 4.43 -23.14
N ASP A 272 -6.36 3.12 -23.06
CA ASP A 272 -7.55 2.36 -23.42
C ASP A 272 -8.46 2.04 -22.22
N GLN A 273 -8.04 2.36 -21.00
CA GLN A 273 -8.79 2.10 -19.78
C GLN A 273 -9.67 3.30 -19.41
N PHE A 274 -10.98 3.07 -19.24
CA PHE A 274 -11.88 4.04 -18.63
C PHE A 274 -11.80 3.93 -17.12
N VAL A 275 -11.73 5.07 -16.43
CA VAL A 275 -11.64 5.10 -14.97
C VAL A 275 -12.58 6.14 -14.40
N VAL A 276 -13.14 5.84 -13.23
CA VAL A 276 -13.89 6.79 -12.42
C VAL A 276 -13.36 6.80 -11.00
N PHE A 277 -13.16 7.99 -10.46
CA PHE A 277 -12.75 8.22 -9.07
C PHE A 277 -13.95 8.74 -8.29
N PHE A 278 -14.21 8.16 -7.12
CA PHE A 278 -15.21 8.64 -6.17
C PHE A 278 -14.52 9.18 -4.92
N TYR A 279 -14.92 10.38 -4.48
CA TYR A 279 -14.40 10.99 -3.26
C TYR A 279 -15.48 11.12 -2.19
N ASP A 280 -15.15 10.72 -0.96
CA ASP A 280 -15.94 10.93 0.25
C ASP A 280 -15.08 11.64 1.31
N ASP A 281 -15.61 12.62 2.04
CA ASP A 281 -14.81 13.44 2.97
C ASP A 281 -14.70 12.84 4.38
N GLY A 282 -15.19 11.62 4.61
CA GLY A 282 -15.35 11.04 5.94
C GLY A 282 -14.06 10.57 6.61
N MET A 283 -13.02 10.16 5.88
CA MET A 283 -11.87 9.45 6.46
C MET A 283 -10.84 10.37 7.14
N THR A 284 -10.37 9.97 8.32
CA THR A 284 -9.38 10.68 9.13
C THR A 284 -7.94 10.25 8.84
N SER A 285 -6.97 11.18 8.91
CA SER A 285 -5.55 10.85 8.79
C SER A 285 -5.01 10.14 10.04
N VAL A 286 -4.24 9.07 9.84
CA VAL A 286 -3.47 8.44 10.93
C VAL A 286 -2.12 9.11 11.22
N LEU A 287 -1.73 10.14 10.45
CA LEU A 287 -0.37 10.70 10.45
C LEU A 287 -0.30 12.17 10.91
N ASP A 288 -1.38 12.67 11.51
CA ASP A 288 -1.55 14.08 11.88
C ASP A 288 -1.44 14.29 13.40
N GLU A 289 -2.51 14.11 14.18
CA GLU A 289 -2.46 14.25 15.64
C GLU A 289 -1.97 12.97 16.32
N ASN A 290 -1.49 13.06 17.56
CA ASN A 290 -1.13 11.87 18.34
C ASN A 290 -2.35 10.98 18.65
N ASP A 291 -3.49 11.59 18.97
CA ASP A 291 -4.76 10.89 19.17
C ASP A 291 -5.49 10.90 17.83
N ILE A 292 -5.47 9.79 17.09
CA ILE A 292 -5.87 9.73 15.67
C ILE A 292 -7.28 10.31 15.46
N LYS A 293 -8.19 10.10 16.40
CA LYS A 293 -9.57 10.62 16.33
C LYS A 293 -9.67 12.16 16.28
N LYS A 294 -8.60 12.88 16.63
CA LYS A 294 -8.51 14.35 16.60
C LYS A 294 -7.82 14.88 15.35
N SER A 295 -7.25 14.01 14.53
CA SER A 295 -6.57 14.36 13.29
C SER A 295 -7.53 14.99 12.28
N LYS A 296 -6.96 15.73 11.33
CA LYS A 296 -7.69 16.25 10.15
C LYS A 296 -8.29 15.11 9.31
N LYS A 297 -9.42 15.43 8.66
CA LYS A 297 -10.01 14.58 7.62
C LYS A 297 -9.24 14.75 6.31
N ILE A 298 -8.97 13.62 5.66
CA ILE A 298 -8.26 13.53 4.36
C ILE A 298 -9.15 12.94 3.26
N GLY A 299 -10.30 12.37 3.63
CA GLY A 299 -11.24 11.76 2.71
C GLY A 299 -10.80 10.39 2.18
N SER A 300 -11.76 9.65 1.65
CA SER A 300 -11.58 8.38 0.97
C SER A 300 -11.61 8.62 -0.54
N VAL A 301 -10.75 7.93 -1.29
CA VAL A 301 -10.83 7.86 -2.75
C VAL A 301 -10.89 6.40 -3.17
N THR A 302 -11.85 6.06 -4.00
CA THR A 302 -11.98 4.73 -4.62
C THR A 302 -12.01 4.87 -6.14
N VAL A 303 -11.52 3.86 -6.85
CA VAL A 303 -11.29 3.90 -8.29
C VAL A 303 -11.87 2.67 -8.96
N PHE A 304 -12.66 2.88 -10.01
CA PHE A 304 -13.36 1.79 -10.70
C PHE A 304 -13.29 1.92 -12.21
N GLU A 305 -13.45 0.78 -12.89
CA GLU A 305 -13.81 0.75 -14.30
C GLU A 305 -15.32 1.01 -14.44
N PRO A 306 -15.75 2.09 -15.12
CA PRO A 306 -17.15 2.47 -15.19
C PRO A 306 -17.86 1.75 -16.35
N ILE A 307 -17.73 0.43 -16.45
CA ILE A 307 -18.36 -0.39 -17.50
C ILE A 307 -19.28 -1.42 -16.85
N ILE A 308 -20.55 -1.41 -17.25
CA ILE A 308 -21.55 -2.41 -16.86
C ILE A 308 -22.24 -2.91 -18.13
N ASN A 309 -22.27 -4.23 -18.34
CA ASN A 309 -22.91 -4.86 -19.50
C ASN A 309 -22.46 -4.21 -20.84
N ASP A 310 -21.15 -4.06 -21.04
CA ASP A 310 -20.48 -3.43 -22.19
C ASP A 310 -20.84 -1.96 -22.43
N LYS A 311 -21.54 -1.31 -21.49
CA LYS A 311 -21.87 0.12 -21.56
C LYS A 311 -21.00 0.91 -20.60
N LYS A 312 -20.30 1.90 -21.16
CA LYS A 312 -19.63 2.92 -20.36
C LYS A 312 -20.67 3.78 -19.64
N LEU A 313 -20.51 3.93 -18.34
CA LEU A 313 -21.22 4.88 -17.50
C LEU A 313 -20.36 6.13 -17.27
N THR A 314 -21.01 7.24 -16.95
CA THR A 314 -20.36 8.45 -16.47
C THR A 314 -21.06 8.97 -15.23
N PHE A 315 -20.29 9.41 -14.25
CA PHE A 315 -20.79 9.71 -12.93
C PHE A 315 -20.76 11.20 -12.61
N LYS A 316 -21.56 11.58 -11.62
CA LYS A 316 -21.51 12.87 -10.93
C LYS A 316 -21.87 12.66 -9.47
N LYS A 317 -21.36 13.51 -8.59
CA LYS A 317 -21.85 13.57 -7.20
C LYS A 317 -22.95 14.61 -7.08
N LYS A 318 -24.04 14.29 -6.39
CA LYS A 318 -25.11 15.24 -6.07
C LYS A 318 -25.68 14.94 -4.70
N LYS A 319 -25.60 15.91 -3.78
CA LYS A 319 -26.06 15.78 -2.38
C LYS A 319 -25.45 14.56 -1.68
N GLY A 320 -24.14 14.36 -1.82
CA GLY A 320 -23.42 13.23 -1.19
C GLY A 320 -23.59 11.88 -1.88
N LYS A 321 -24.36 11.77 -2.96
CA LYS A 321 -24.62 10.51 -3.68
C LYS A 321 -23.89 10.49 -5.02
N PHE A 322 -23.27 9.36 -5.37
CA PHE A 322 -22.74 9.10 -6.71
C PHE A 322 -23.88 8.64 -7.63
N ILE A 323 -24.03 9.28 -8.77
CA ILE A 323 -25.15 9.04 -9.70
C ILE A 323 -24.59 8.88 -11.11
N ASP A 324 -24.88 7.76 -11.77
CA ASP A 324 -24.56 7.60 -13.19
C ASP A 324 -25.53 8.43 -14.05
N LYS A 325 -25.04 8.99 -15.16
CA LYS A 325 -25.81 9.90 -16.02
C LYS A 325 -26.71 9.17 -16.99
N GLU A 326 -26.45 7.90 -17.24
CA GLU A 326 -27.08 7.07 -18.28
C GLU A 326 -28.43 6.50 -17.80
N THR A 327 -28.50 6.06 -16.55
CA THR A 327 -29.70 5.46 -15.93
C THR A 327 -30.21 6.28 -14.74
N GLY A 328 -29.34 7.08 -14.12
CA GLY A 328 -29.67 7.83 -12.92
C GLY A 328 -29.65 6.98 -11.65
N SER A 329 -29.04 5.78 -11.70
CA SER A 329 -28.88 4.91 -10.54
C SER A 329 -27.88 5.51 -9.55
N ILE A 330 -28.02 5.15 -8.27
CA ILE A 330 -27.22 5.66 -7.17
C ILE A 330 -26.26 4.60 -6.69
N TRP A 331 -25.02 5.01 -6.50
CA TRP A 331 -23.90 4.16 -6.15
C TRP A 331 -23.30 4.63 -4.82
N ASP A 332 -22.80 3.69 -4.03
CA ASP A 332 -22.02 4.00 -2.84
C ASP A 332 -20.52 4.19 -3.17
N ILE A 333 -19.72 4.55 -2.17
CA ILE A 333 -18.28 4.79 -2.33
C ILE A 333 -17.52 3.51 -2.71
N THR A 334 -18.11 2.33 -2.49
CA THR A 334 -17.51 1.03 -2.81
C THR A 334 -17.83 0.55 -4.22
N GLY A 335 -18.51 1.40 -5.01
CA GLY A 335 -18.86 1.07 -6.39
C GLY A 335 -20.06 0.13 -6.49
N LYS A 336 -20.86 -0.04 -5.42
CA LYS A 336 -22.08 -0.86 -5.44
C LYS A 336 -23.29 0.02 -5.74
N CYS A 337 -24.12 -0.41 -6.68
CA CYS A 337 -25.35 0.28 -7.01
C CYS A 337 -26.46 -0.05 -5.99
N ILE A 338 -26.88 0.95 -5.20
CA ILE A 338 -27.81 0.78 -4.07
C ILE A 338 -29.27 1.13 -4.41
N GLU A 339 -29.50 1.92 -5.46
CA GLU A 339 -30.83 2.38 -5.88
C GLU A 339 -30.86 2.63 -7.39
N GLY A 340 -32.01 2.42 -8.05
CA GLY A 340 -32.17 2.67 -9.48
C GLY A 340 -32.22 1.41 -10.34
N GLU A 341 -32.05 1.58 -11.64
CA GLU A 341 -32.14 0.52 -12.66
C GLU A 341 -31.06 -0.54 -12.49
N LEU A 342 -29.84 -0.12 -12.13
CA LEU A 342 -28.67 -1.00 -12.00
C LEU A 342 -28.51 -1.55 -10.58
N LYS A 343 -29.53 -1.47 -9.73
CA LYS A 343 -29.43 -1.88 -8.31
C LYS A 343 -28.95 -3.33 -8.18
N GLY A 344 -27.90 -3.53 -7.38
CA GLY A 344 -27.25 -4.82 -7.15
C GLY A 344 -26.02 -5.05 -8.03
N GLU A 345 -25.84 -4.27 -9.10
CA GLU A 345 -24.60 -4.28 -9.88
C GLU A 345 -23.46 -3.62 -9.10
N SER A 346 -22.23 -4.00 -9.44
CA SER A 346 -21.00 -3.46 -8.84
C SER A 346 -20.00 -3.11 -9.93
N LEU A 347 -19.32 -1.97 -9.80
CA LEU A 347 -18.22 -1.59 -10.67
C LEU A 347 -16.99 -2.43 -10.34
N TYR A 348 -16.16 -2.72 -11.35
CA TYR A 348 -14.91 -3.44 -11.15
C TYR A 348 -13.86 -2.50 -10.52
N PRO A 349 -13.27 -2.84 -9.35
CA PRO A 349 -12.26 -2.01 -8.72
C PRO A 349 -10.96 -2.03 -9.51
N ILE A 350 -10.38 -0.85 -9.73
CA ILE A 350 -9.06 -0.72 -10.36
C ILE A 350 -7.97 -0.90 -9.31
N ILE A 351 -6.90 -1.62 -9.65
CA ILE A 351 -5.68 -1.67 -8.84
C ILE A 351 -5.09 -0.26 -8.77
N HIS A 352 -5.06 0.29 -7.57
CA HIS A 352 -4.49 1.60 -7.26
C HIS A 352 -3.87 1.55 -5.88
N GLY A 353 -2.96 2.49 -5.62
CA GLY A 353 -2.43 2.75 -4.29
C GLY A 353 -2.76 4.16 -3.84
N ASN A 354 -2.72 4.36 -2.52
CA ASN A 354 -2.78 5.67 -1.88
C ASN A 354 -1.38 5.93 -1.33
N HIS A 355 -0.75 7.04 -1.71
CA HIS A 355 0.66 7.28 -1.40
C HIS A 355 0.93 8.76 -1.15
N PHE A 356 2.05 9.08 -0.50
CA PHE A 356 2.65 10.40 -0.62
C PHE A 356 3.39 10.56 -1.95
N ALA A 357 3.30 11.75 -2.55
CA ALA A 357 3.91 12.07 -3.84
C ALA A 357 5.43 11.85 -3.84
N PHE A 358 6.14 12.23 -2.78
CA PHE A 358 7.60 12.04 -2.71
C PHE A 358 8.00 10.56 -2.85
N ALA A 359 7.23 9.66 -2.22
CA ALA A 359 7.51 8.24 -2.24
C ALA A 359 7.25 7.70 -3.64
N TRP A 360 6.11 8.07 -4.24
CA TRP A 360 5.77 7.66 -5.60
C TRP A 360 6.85 8.07 -6.63
N PHE A 361 7.28 9.34 -6.61
CA PHE A 361 8.31 9.83 -7.53
C PHE A 361 9.66 9.13 -7.37
N ALA A 362 10.00 8.63 -6.17
CA ALA A 362 11.23 7.87 -5.96
C ALA A 362 11.25 6.52 -6.69
N PHE A 363 10.07 5.97 -7.03
CA PHE A 363 9.93 4.70 -7.76
C PHE A 363 9.49 4.90 -9.22
N GLN A 364 8.66 5.90 -9.50
CA GLN A 364 8.02 6.14 -10.80
C GLN A 364 8.12 7.63 -11.21
N PRO A 365 9.34 8.16 -11.46
CA PRO A 365 9.54 9.58 -11.75
C PRO A 365 8.89 10.01 -13.07
N GLU A 366 8.74 9.13 -14.05
CA GLU A 366 8.21 9.47 -15.38
C GLU A 366 6.67 9.43 -15.45
N CYS A 367 5.96 9.32 -14.33
CA CYS A 367 4.49 9.26 -14.33
C CYS A 367 3.84 10.57 -14.82
N GLU A 368 2.68 10.43 -15.49
CA GLU A 368 1.80 11.54 -15.83
C GLU A 368 1.08 12.04 -14.57
N ILE A 369 0.88 13.36 -14.47
CA ILE A 369 0.11 13.97 -13.39
C ILE A 369 -1.20 14.48 -13.97
N TYR A 370 -2.32 14.12 -13.37
CA TYR A 370 -3.62 14.68 -13.71
C TYR A 370 -3.70 16.15 -13.29
N GLU A 371 -4.16 17.01 -14.21
CA GLU A 371 -4.26 18.48 -14.03
C GLU A 371 -5.69 19.00 -13.86
#